data_AF-A0A931JZ06-F1
#
_entry.id   AF-A0A931JZ06-F1
#
_cell.length_a   1.000
_cell.length_b   1.000
_cell.length_c   1.000
_cell.angle_alpha   90.00
_cell.angle_beta   90.00
_cell.angle_gamma   90.00
#
_symmetry.space_group_name_H-M   'P 1'
#
loop_
_entity.id
_entity.type
_entity.pdbx_description
1 polymer ?
#
loop_
_entity_poly.entity_id
_entity_poly.type
_entity_poly.pdbx_seq_one_letter_code
_entity_poly.pdbx_strand_id
1 'polypeptide(L)'
;MNLSPLARGLALTLLAGAALVASPACQRYANYPAIPTSEGIPDDPNSNDTAKCVSLAVAYVATRYTPGGYNYDAKSAKEQGDTRVSFPIIVDAPRGLRRPFYQRICVDIGPGAEPLTPANEHSGTPVYHVRRAWLRQSRAIIDVMRPMYELPPNSQGQPIYQTVTVRLEGGGLEPWHVVHARGSEPGLDPIPSPYYLPEVDRIDQFDWQMEQDKKAAEPATPAATPESAPASTEPTPAQPSTEDEKPGS
;
A
#
# COMPACT_ATOMS: atom_id res chain seq x y z
N MET A 1 -10.01 74.31 5.91
CA MET A 1 -9.33 73.57 4.81
C MET A 1 -7.88 73.99 4.81
N ASN A 2 -6.97 73.10 5.24
CA ASN A 2 -5.52 73.27 5.12
C ASN A 2 -4.92 71.87 4.87
N LEU A 3 -4.32 71.71 3.69
CA LEU A 3 -3.60 70.50 3.26
C LEU A 3 -2.20 70.50 3.89
N SER A 4 -1.80 69.38 4.49
CA SER A 4 -0.49 69.20 5.11
C SER A 4 0.60 68.85 4.08
N PRO A 5 1.81 69.41 4.23
CA PRO A 5 2.98 69.13 3.39
C PRO A 5 3.68 67.83 3.84
N LEU A 6 4.49 67.23 2.95
CA LEU A 6 5.44 66.10 3.18
C LEU A 6 4.82 64.68 3.19
N ALA A 7 4.55 63.94 2.11
CA ALA A 7 4.78 64.05 0.66
C ALA A 7 6.24 64.20 0.15
N ARG A 8 7.27 64.06 1.00
CA ARG A 8 8.68 64.14 0.55
C ARG A 8 9.62 63.18 1.29
N GLY A 9 9.35 61.89 1.13
CA GLY A 9 10.29 60.81 1.40
C GLY A 9 9.84 59.61 0.58
N LEU A 10 9.88 59.65 -0.75
CA LEU A 10 11.11 59.59 -1.56
C LEU A 10 11.91 58.36 -1.11
N ALA A 11 11.48 57.19 -1.56
CA ALA A 11 11.99 56.59 -2.80
C ALA A 11 13.46 56.16 -2.66
N LEU A 12 13.71 55.16 -1.81
CA LEU A 12 15.00 54.45 -1.79
C LEU A 12 14.92 53.04 -1.16
N THR A 13 13.82 52.31 -1.38
CA THR A 13 13.72 50.87 -1.07
C THR A 13 13.09 50.08 -2.22
N LEU A 14 13.26 50.60 -3.43
CA LEU A 14 13.08 49.90 -4.70
C LEU A 14 14.49 49.73 -5.27
N LEU A 15 15.22 48.63 -4.96
CA LEU A 15 16.23 48.02 -5.86
C LEU A 15 17.06 46.82 -5.33
N ALA A 16 16.79 46.23 -4.17
CA ALA A 16 17.67 45.16 -3.64
C ALA A 16 16.94 43.96 -3.00
N GLY A 17 15.93 43.40 -3.69
CA GLY A 17 15.23 42.21 -3.22
C GLY A 17 14.74 41.26 -4.32
N ALA A 18 15.24 41.39 -5.55
CA ALA A 18 14.83 40.58 -6.70
C ALA A 18 15.83 39.44 -6.97
N ALA A 19 16.07 38.59 -5.97
CA ALA A 19 16.91 37.40 -6.11
C ALA A 19 16.31 36.18 -5.39
N LEU A 20 15.04 35.87 -5.64
CA LEU A 20 14.47 34.56 -5.32
C LEU A 20 13.50 34.15 -6.44
N VAL A 21 14.06 33.92 -7.64
CA VAL A 21 13.43 33.01 -8.60
C VAL A 21 13.62 31.60 -8.05
N ALA A 22 12.86 31.27 -7.02
CA ALA A 22 12.65 29.91 -6.56
C ALA A 22 11.70 29.26 -7.58
N SER A 23 12.28 28.77 -8.66
CA SER A 23 11.59 27.83 -9.55
C SER A 23 11.04 26.70 -8.68
N PRO A 24 9.73 26.42 -8.68
CA PRO A 24 9.19 25.21 -8.08
C PRO A 24 9.58 24.05 -9.00
N ALA A 25 10.84 23.64 -8.95
CA ALA A 25 11.15 22.27 -9.23
C ALA A 25 10.42 21.49 -8.14
N CYS A 26 9.24 21.00 -8.49
CA CYS A 26 8.56 19.91 -7.82
C CYS A 26 9.56 18.77 -7.71
N GLN A 27 10.41 18.81 -6.69
CA GLN A 27 11.24 17.71 -6.27
C GLN A 27 10.25 16.66 -5.75
N ARG A 28 9.67 15.90 -6.68
CA ARG A 28 9.36 14.51 -6.42
C ARG A 28 10.70 13.85 -6.09
N TYR A 29 11.12 13.98 -4.85
CA TYR A 29 11.93 12.95 -4.21
C TYR A 29 11.04 11.70 -4.23
N ALA A 30 11.08 10.99 -5.35
CA ALA A 30 10.87 9.56 -5.31
C ALA A 30 12.03 9.06 -4.45
N ASN A 31 11.77 8.83 -3.16
CA ASN A 31 12.72 8.22 -2.27
C ASN A 31 13.09 6.87 -2.91
N TYR A 32 14.22 6.84 -3.59
CA TYR A 32 14.82 5.62 -4.12
C TYR A 32 16.13 5.38 -3.37
N PRO A 33 16.30 4.20 -2.75
CA PRO A 33 15.32 3.10 -2.68
C PRO A 33 14.09 3.50 -1.85
N ALA A 34 12.94 2.88 -2.14
CA ALA A 34 11.72 3.07 -1.36
C ALA A 34 12.08 2.84 0.12
N ILE A 35 11.89 3.86 0.97
CA ILE A 35 12.13 3.69 2.40
C ILE A 35 11.09 2.67 2.85
N PRO A 36 11.47 1.49 3.38
CA PRO A 36 10.52 0.44 3.72
C PRO A 36 9.46 0.87 4.74
N THR A 37 9.62 2.03 5.38
CA THR A 37 8.67 2.59 6.34
C THR A 37 7.54 3.40 5.69
N SER A 38 7.59 3.71 4.39
CA SER A 38 6.49 4.41 3.72
C SER A 38 5.29 3.50 3.45
N GLU A 39 5.53 2.19 3.34
CA GLU A 39 4.54 1.14 3.09
C GLU A 39 4.65 0.04 4.17
N GLY A 40 3.55 -0.58 4.56
CA GLY A 40 3.56 -1.62 5.59
C GLY A 40 3.40 -1.10 7.02
N ILE A 41 3.77 -1.92 8.01
CA ILE A 41 3.54 -1.68 9.43
C ILE A 41 4.90 -1.60 10.11
N PRO A 42 5.36 -0.40 10.51
CA PRO A 42 6.69 -0.27 11.11
C PRO A 42 6.74 -0.78 12.56
N ASP A 43 5.58 -0.90 13.21
CA ASP A 43 5.46 -1.34 14.59
C ASP A 43 4.69 -2.68 14.64
N ASP A 44 4.83 -3.43 15.73
CA ASP A 44 4.10 -4.68 15.91
C ASP A 44 2.56 -4.45 15.86
N PRO A 45 1.83 -5.05 14.92
CA PRO A 45 0.39 -4.87 14.81
C PRO A 45 -0.39 -5.60 15.91
N ASN A 46 0.26 -6.43 16.73
CA ASN A 46 -0.36 -7.22 17.81
C ASN A 46 -0.63 -6.42 19.08
N SER A 47 -0.96 -5.13 18.93
CA SER A 47 -1.41 -4.26 20.01
C SER A 47 -2.93 -4.10 20.00
N ASN A 48 -3.53 -3.92 21.18
CA ASN A 48 -4.97 -3.66 21.28
C ASN A 48 -5.40 -2.38 20.55
N ASP A 49 -4.54 -1.36 20.52
CA ASP A 49 -4.86 -0.09 19.85
C ASP A 49 -4.79 -0.24 18.34
N THR A 50 -3.80 -0.94 17.81
CA THR A 50 -3.73 -1.23 16.37
C THR A 50 -4.95 -2.02 15.92
N ALA A 51 -5.34 -3.07 16.65
CA ALA A 51 -6.52 -3.86 16.31
C ALA A 51 -7.81 -3.02 16.29
N LYS A 52 -8.01 -2.15 17.29
CA LYS A 52 -9.16 -1.23 17.32
C LYS A 52 -9.15 -0.25 16.15
N CYS A 53 -8.01 0.38 15.87
CA CYS A 53 -7.87 1.35 14.78
C CYS A 53 -8.13 0.70 13.42
N VAL A 54 -7.57 -0.48 13.18
CA VAL A 54 -7.79 -1.24 11.94
C VAL A 54 -9.27 -1.63 11.81
N SER A 55 -9.88 -2.16 12.87
CA SER A 55 -11.30 -2.53 12.85
C SER A 55 -12.20 -1.33 12.53
N LEU A 56 -11.96 -0.19 13.21
CA LEU A 56 -12.73 1.03 13.00
C LEU A 56 -12.54 1.59 11.58
N ALA A 57 -11.31 1.57 11.06
CA ALA A 57 -11.01 2.06 9.71
C ALA A 57 -11.66 1.19 8.63
N VAL A 58 -11.54 -0.14 8.73
CA VAL A 58 -12.16 -1.06 7.77
C VAL A 58 -13.68 -0.96 7.84
N ALA A 59 -14.26 -0.94 9.05
CA ALA A 59 -15.69 -0.80 9.22
C ALA A 59 -16.20 0.52 8.64
N TYR A 60 -15.53 1.65 8.92
CA TYR A 60 -15.86 2.95 8.33
C TYR A 60 -15.82 2.96 6.80
N VAL A 61 -14.80 2.34 6.20
CA VAL A 61 -14.68 2.28 4.74
C VAL A 61 -15.74 1.35 4.14
N ALA A 62 -15.97 0.19 4.73
CA ALA A 62 -16.96 -0.76 4.25
C ALA A 62 -18.40 -0.23 4.36
N THR A 63 -18.77 0.42 5.47
CA THR A 63 -20.13 0.99 5.62
C THR A 63 -20.36 2.19 4.72
N ARG A 64 -19.34 3.02 4.47
CA ARG A 64 -19.49 4.21 3.62
C ARG A 64 -19.42 3.88 2.13
N TYR A 65 -18.68 2.85 1.77
CA TYR A 65 -18.43 2.43 0.40
C TYR A 65 -18.81 0.97 0.20
N THR A 66 -20.12 0.70 0.17
CA THR A 66 -20.63 -0.63 -0.04
C THR A 66 -20.36 -1.13 -1.46
N PRO A 67 -19.98 -2.40 -1.64
CA PRO A 67 -19.76 -2.97 -2.96
C PRO A 67 -21.02 -2.86 -3.82
N GLY A 68 -20.88 -2.36 -5.05
CA GLY A 68 -21.98 -2.24 -6.02
C GLY A 68 -22.81 -0.95 -5.93
N GLY A 69 -22.46 0.00 -5.05
CA GLY A 69 -23.10 1.31 -4.97
C GLY A 69 -22.13 2.43 -4.61
N TYR A 70 -22.37 3.64 -5.11
CA TYR A 70 -21.54 4.81 -4.81
C TYR A 70 -21.73 5.35 -3.39
N ASN A 71 -22.93 5.18 -2.82
CA ASN A 71 -23.27 5.60 -1.47
C ASN A 71 -24.10 4.51 -0.80
N TYR A 72 -23.80 4.24 0.47
CA TYR A 72 -24.70 3.48 1.32
C TYR A 72 -25.91 4.34 1.68
N ASP A 73 -27.06 4.07 1.06
CA ASP A 73 -28.34 4.60 1.51
C ASP A 73 -28.85 3.76 2.66
N ALA A 74 -28.55 4.19 3.88
CA ALA A 74 -29.11 3.59 5.08
C ALA A 74 -30.65 3.65 5.02
N LYS A 75 -31.33 2.53 5.26
CA LYS A 75 -32.80 2.47 5.21
C LYS A 75 -33.43 3.12 6.44
N SER A 76 -32.64 3.34 7.50
CA SER A 76 -33.09 3.97 8.74
C SER A 76 -31.99 4.79 9.41
N ALA A 77 -32.38 5.77 10.23
CA ALA A 77 -31.44 6.55 11.05
C ALA A 77 -30.63 5.67 12.03
N LYS A 78 -31.21 4.56 12.48
CA LYS A 78 -30.51 3.58 13.33
C LYS A 78 -29.39 2.88 12.58
N GLU A 79 -29.64 2.49 11.33
CA GLU A 79 -28.66 1.86 10.45
C GLU A 79 -27.60 2.86 9.97
N GLN A 80 -27.96 4.13 9.85
CA GLN A 80 -27.01 5.21 9.57
C GLN A 80 -26.03 5.47 10.74
N GLY A 81 -26.47 5.19 11.96
CA GLY A 81 -25.64 5.30 13.16
C GLY A 81 -24.84 4.04 13.50
N ASP A 82 -25.11 2.91 12.82
CA ASP A 82 -24.36 1.68 13.03
C ASP A 82 -23.04 1.75 12.25
N THR A 83 -21.93 1.60 12.96
CA THR A 83 -20.60 1.59 12.37
C THR A 83 -20.16 0.20 11.95
N ARG A 84 -20.94 -0.85 12.24
CA ARG A 84 -20.59 -2.24 11.95
C ARG A 84 -21.10 -2.67 10.58
N VAL A 85 -20.33 -3.55 9.95
CA VAL A 85 -20.64 -4.08 8.61
C VAL A 85 -21.69 -5.19 8.73
N SER A 86 -22.82 -5.02 8.03
CA SER A 86 -23.96 -5.94 8.05
C SER A 86 -23.97 -6.97 6.91
N PHE A 87 -23.09 -6.83 5.93
CA PHE A 87 -23.00 -7.69 4.74
C PHE A 87 -21.70 -8.50 4.71
N PRO A 88 -21.63 -9.60 3.94
CA PRO A 88 -20.43 -10.43 3.84
C PRO A 88 -19.26 -9.64 3.25
N ILE A 89 -18.14 -9.59 3.98
CA ILE A 89 -16.86 -9.05 3.50
C ILE A 89 -15.73 -9.98 3.94
N ILE A 90 -14.68 -10.02 3.14
CA ILE A 90 -13.41 -10.64 3.52
C ILE A 90 -12.43 -9.52 3.87
N VAL A 91 -11.72 -9.68 4.97
CA VAL A 91 -10.72 -8.71 5.45
C VAL A 91 -9.35 -9.34 5.29
N ASP A 92 -8.48 -8.70 4.52
CA ASP A 92 -7.06 -8.99 4.48
C ASP A 92 -6.35 -8.08 5.49
N ALA A 93 -6.06 -8.65 6.65
CA ALA A 93 -5.51 -7.93 7.78
C ALA A 93 -4.03 -7.57 7.58
N PRO A 94 -3.50 -6.62 8.37
CA PRO A 94 -2.10 -6.26 8.29
C PRO A 94 -1.17 -7.48 8.53
N ARG A 95 -0.08 -7.57 7.77
CA ARG A 95 0.90 -8.67 7.87
C ARG A 95 1.52 -8.77 9.26
N GLY A 96 1.79 -10.00 9.71
CA GLY A 96 2.40 -10.28 11.02
C GLY A 96 1.41 -10.26 12.19
N LEU A 97 0.11 -10.12 11.91
CA LEU A 97 -0.94 -10.19 12.91
C LEU A 97 -1.19 -11.64 13.36
N ARG A 98 -1.25 -11.85 14.67
CA ARG A 98 -1.57 -13.14 15.29
C ARG A 98 -3.01 -13.54 15.02
N ARG A 99 -3.24 -14.85 14.93
CA ARG A 99 -4.57 -15.46 14.72
C ARG A 99 -5.67 -14.87 15.61
N PRO A 100 -5.53 -14.78 16.96
CA PRO A 100 -6.58 -14.24 17.82
C PRO A 100 -6.87 -12.75 17.55
N PHE A 101 -5.85 -11.94 17.22
CA PHE A 101 -6.06 -10.53 16.87
C PHE A 101 -6.78 -10.40 15.53
N TYR A 102 -6.44 -11.22 14.54
CA TYR A 102 -7.11 -11.24 13.23
C TYR A 102 -8.60 -11.53 13.39
N GLN A 103 -8.93 -12.62 14.09
CA GLN A 103 -10.32 -13.00 14.34
C GLN A 103 -11.07 -11.92 15.12
N ARG A 104 -10.43 -11.31 16.11
CA ARG A 104 -11.02 -10.19 16.86
C ARG A 104 -11.32 -8.99 15.97
N ILE A 105 -10.39 -8.62 15.08
CA ILE A 105 -10.61 -7.52 14.13
C ILE A 105 -11.86 -7.79 13.29
N CYS A 106 -12.01 -9.00 12.75
CA CYS A 106 -13.19 -9.37 11.98
C CYS A 106 -14.48 -9.25 12.81
N VAL A 107 -14.48 -9.78 14.05
CA VAL A 107 -15.63 -9.66 14.97
C VAL A 107 -15.98 -8.19 15.25
N ASP A 108 -14.98 -7.35 15.51
CA ASP A 108 -15.16 -5.93 15.81
C ASP A 108 -15.70 -5.16 14.60
N ILE A 109 -15.27 -5.50 13.38
CA ILE A 109 -15.77 -4.92 12.12
C ILE A 109 -17.26 -5.21 11.92
N GLY A 110 -17.71 -6.45 12.14
CA GLY A 110 -19.12 -6.81 11.99
C GLY A 110 -19.37 -8.31 11.83
N PRO A 111 -20.64 -8.75 11.98
CA PRO A 111 -21.01 -10.16 11.87
C PRO A 111 -20.78 -10.78 10.48
N GLY A 112 -20.70 -9.96 9.43
CA GLY A 112 -20.42 -10.43 8.06
C GLY A 112 -18.94 -10.45 7.68
N ALA A 113 -18.04 -10.00 8.58
CA ALA A 113 -16.62 -9.94 8.27
C ALA A 113 -15.93 -11.27 8.58
N GLU A 114 -15.26 -11.83 7.57
CA GLU A 114 -14.47 -13.04 7.68
C GLU A 114 -12.98 -12.75 7.42
N PRO A 115 -12.05 -13.46 8.08
CA PRO A 115 -10.64 -13.33 7.78
C PRO A 115 -10.32 -13.93 6.39
N LEU A 116 -9.32 -13.37 5.71
CA LEU A 116 -8.86 -13.94 4.45
C LEU A 116 -8.24 -15.32 4.67
N THR A 117 -8.70 -16.30 3.91
CA THR A 117 -8.19 -17.67 3.87
C THR A 117 -8.00 -18.10 2.41
N PRO A 118 -7.13 -19.07 2.11
CA PRO A 118 -6.97 -19.56 0.75
C PRO A 118 -8.26 -20.10 0.13
N ALA A 119 -9.21 -20.55 0.96
CA ALA A 119 -10.49 -21.08 0.52
C ALA A 119 -11.51 -19.99 0.10
N ASN A 120 -11.45 -18.79 0.70
CA ASN A 120 -12.45 -17.73 0.45
C ASN A 120 -11.97 -16.59 -0.45
N GLU A 121 -10.67 -16.49 -0.75
CA GLU A 121 -10.08 -15.47 -1.63
C GLU A 121 -10.81 -15.35 -2.99
N HIS A 122 -11.22 -16.48 -3.56
CA HIS A 122 -11.88 -16.55 -4.87
C HIS A 122 -13.40 -16.74 -4.78
N SER A 123 -14.01 -16.50 -3.61
CA SER A 123 -15.45 -16.71 -3.39
C SER A 123 -16.34 -15.70 -4.11
N GLY A 124 -15.78 -14.62 -4.64
CA GLY A 124 -16.53 -13.47 -5.17
C GLY A 124 -16.98 -12.48 -4.10
N THR A 125 -16.74 -12.78 -2.82
CA THR A 125 -16.98 -11.85 -1.72
C THR A 125 -15.98 -10.67 -1.78
N PRO A 126 -16.41 -9.43 -1.55
CA PRO A 126 -15.54 -8.26 -1.53
C PRO A 126 -14.40 -8.41 -0.52
N VAL A 127 -13.15 -8.30 -0.99
CA VAL A 127 -11.96 -8.32 -0.14
C VAL A 127 -11.53 -6.90 0.15
N TYR A 128 -11.37 -6.53 1.42
CA TYR A 128 -10.82 -5.25 1.85
C TYR A 128 -9.39 -5.46 2.36
N HIS A 129 -8.41 -4.82 1.74
CA HIS A 129 -7.00 -4.99 2.11
C HIS A 129 -6.49 -3.87 3.00
N VAL A 130 -5.88 -4.21 4.14
CA VAL A 130 -5.24 -3.23 5.00
C VAL A 130 -3.77 -3.14 4.63
N ARG A 131 -3.42 -2.11 3.85
CA ARG A 131 -2.06 -1.94 3.29
C ARG A 131 -1.07 -1.39 4.32
N ARG A 132 -1.52 -0.47 5.16
CA ARG A 132 -0.69 0.22 6.14
C ARG A 132 -1.47 0.48 7.41
N ALA A 133 -0.82 0.24 8.54
CA ALA A 133 -1.27 0.69 9.84
C ALA A 133 -0.12 1.43 10.52
N TRP A 134 -0.28 2.74 10.69
CA TRP A 134 0.72 3.59 11.34
C TRP A 134 0.12 4.26 12.56
N LEU A 135 0.63 3.95 13.74
CA LEU A 135 0.17 4.51 15.00
C LEU A 135 1.31 5.27 15.69
N ARG A 136 1.02 6.51 16.11
CA ARG A 136 1.92 7.32 16.94
C ARG A 136 1.11 8.09 17.96
N GLN A 137 1.33 7.77 19.24
CA GLN A 137 0.65 8.41 20.37
C GLN A 137 -0.87 8.36 20.20
N SER A 138 -1.53 9.51 20.07
CA SER A 138 -2.98 9.65 19.94
C SER A 138 -3.47 9.73 18.49
N ARG A 139 -2.63 9.41 17.52
CA ARG A 139 -2.96 9.48 16.09
C ARG A 139 -2.68 8.16 15.39
N ALA A 140 -3.59 7.77 14.52
CA ALA A 140 -3.43 6.63 13.65
C ALA A 140 -3.75 7.00 12.19
N ILE A 141 -3.00 6.41 11.27
CA ILE A 141 -3.26 6.48 9.83
C ILE A 141 -3.33 5.05 9.32
N ILE A 142 -4.49 4.67 8.82
CA ILE A 142 -4.75 3.34 8.28
C ILE A 142 -5.12 3.49 6.81
N ASP A 143 -4.43 2.76 5.93
CA ASP A 143 -4.79 2.71 4.52
C ASP A 143 -5.55 1.41 4.24
N VAL A 144 -6.80 1.55 3.80
CA VAL A 144 -7.69 0.44 3.47
C VAL A 144 -7.99 0.50 1.98
N MET A 145 -7.68 -0.58 1.25
CA MET A 145 -8.05 -0.72 -0.14
C MET A 145 -9.42 -1.37 -0.24
N ARG A 146 -10.36 -0.67 -0.87
CA ARG A 146 -11.69 -1.18 -1.18
C ARG A 146 -11.80 -1.62 -2.64
N PRO A 147 -12.58 -2.67 -2.95
CA PRO A 147 -12.87 -3.02 -4.32
C PRO A 147 -13.92 -2.05 -4.90
N MET A 148 -13.72 -1.64 -6.16
CA MET A 148 -14.65 -0.80 -6.92
C MET A 148 -15.32 -1.62 -8.02
N TYR A 149 -16.40 -2.32 -7.68
CA TYR A 149 -17.21 -3.08 -8.65
C TYR A 149 -18.02 -2.18 -9.59
N GLU A 150 -18.12 -0.89 -9.27
CA GLU A 150 -18.73 0.13 -10.12
C GLU A 150 -17.88 0.49 -11.36
N LEU A 151 -16.59 0.10 -11.37
CA LEU A 151 -15.70 0.29 -12.51
C LEU A 151 -15.58 -1.01 -13.31
N PRO A 152 -15.35 -0.93 -14.63
CA PRO A 152 -15.03 -2.10 -15.42
C PRO A 152 -13.82 -2.84 -14.81
N PRO A 153 -13.86 -4.19 -14.77
CA PRO A 153 -12.73 -4.96 -14.28
C PRO A 153 -11.48 -4.67 -15.11
N ASN A 154 -10.31 -4.88 -14.51
CA ASN A 154 -9.04 -4.72 -15.19
C ASN A 154 -8.85 -5.76 -16.31
N SER A 155 -7.74 -5.70 -17.04
CA SER A 155 -7.42 -6.65 -18.12
C SER A 155 -7.34 -8.13 -17.66
N GLN A 156 -7.21 -8.38 -16.36
CA GLN A 156 -7.19 -9.70 -15.73
C GLN A 156 -8.56 -10.13 -15.19
N GLY A 157 -9.61 -9.35 -15.42
CA GLY A 157 -10.95 -9.64 -14.90
C GLY A 157 -11.13 -9.37 -13.39
N GLN A 158 -10.13 -8.77 -12.73
CA GLN A 158 -10.18 -8.46 -11.30
C GLN A 158 -10.77 -7.06 -11.06
N PRO A 159 -11.42 -6.82 -9.90
CA PRO A 159 -11.90 -5.50 -9.54
C PRO A 159 -10.75 -4.51 -9.39
N ILE A 160 -10.98 -3.26 -9.81
CA ILE A 160 -10.05 -2.16 -9.56
C ILE A 160 -10.18 -1.78 -8.08
N TYR A 161 -9.05 -1.55 -7.40
CA TYR A 161 -9.04 -1.14 -6.01
C TYR A 161 -8.80 0.35 -5.85
N GLN A 162 -9.41 0.94 -4.82
CA GLN A 162 -9.15 2.31 -4.40
C GLN A 162 -8.63 2.31 -2.96
N THR A 163 -7.51 2.98 -2.73
CA THR A 163 -6.98 3.18 -1.37
C THR A 163 -7.74 4.31 -0.70
N VAL A 164 -8.21 4.07 0.52
CA VAL A 164 -8.81 5.07 1.38
C VAL A 164 -7.91 5.22 2.61
N THR A 165 -7.28 6.39 2.72
CA THR A 165 -6.50 6.76 3.90
C THR A 165 -7.44 7.28 4.98
N VAL A 166 -7.57 6.55 6.07
CA VAL A 166 -8.37 6.89 7.24
C VAL A 166 -7.43 7.42 8.32
N ARG A 167 -7.72 8.62 8.81
CA ARG A 167 -7.06 9.23 9.96
C ARG A 167 -7.95 9.09 11.18
N LEU A 168 -7.38 8.59 12.27
CA LEU A 168 -8.05 8.41 13.54
C LEU A 168 -7.31 9.19 14.62
N GLU A 169 -8.08 9.69 15.58
CA GLU A 169 -7.55 10.27 16.82
C GLU A 169 -8.19 9.56 18.01
N GLY A 170 -7.45 9.51 19.12
CA GLY A 170 -7.90 8.87 20.37
C GLY A 170 -6.73 8.33 21.18
N GLY A 171 -6.97 7.29 21.96
CA GLY A 171 -5.94 6.66 22.80
C GLY A 171 -5.92 7.21 24.23
N GLY A 172 -5.23 6.49 25.11
CA GLY A 172 -5.24 6.79 26.54
C GLY A 172 -6.65 6.67 27.14
N LEU A 173 -7.27 7.81 27.44
CA LEU A 173 -8.62 7.91 28.03
C LEU A 173 -9.73 8.11 26.99
N GLU A 174 -9.38 8.54 25.77
CA GLU A 174 -10.37 8.81 24.73
C GLU A 174 -10.52 7.61 23.78
N PRO A 175 -11.76 7.21 23.42
CA PRO A 175 -11.96 6.18 22.42
C PRO A 175 -11.47 6.66 21.05
N TRP A 176 -10.85 5.75 20.30
CA TRP A 176 -10.48 5.99 18.91
C TRP A 176 -11.71 6.32 18.06
N HIS A 177 -11.62 7.37 17.25
CA HIS A 177 -12.66 7.77 16.31
C HIS A 177 -12.04 8.27 15.00
N VAL A 178 -12.80 8.16 13.90
CA VAL A 178 -12.37 8.66 12.59
C VAL A 178 -12.52 10.17 12.54
N VAL A 179 -11.44 10.89 12.24
CA VAL A 179 -11.45 12.35 12.07
C VAL A 179 -11.49 12.77 10.60
N HIS A 180 -10.90 11.96 9.72
CA HIS A 180 -10.81 12.27 8.30
C HIS A 180 -10.61 11.01 7.47
N ALA A 181 -11.19 10.97 6.28
CA ALA A 181 -10.94 9.92 5.31
C ALA A 181 -10.76 10.53 3.91
N ARG A 182 -9.81 10.02 3.15
CA ARG A 182 -9.51 10.47 1.79
C ARG A 182 -9.27 9.28 0.86
N GLY A 183 -10.05 9.19 -0.21
CA GLY A 183 -9.80 8.25 -1.30
C GLY A 183 -8.67 8.73 -2.22
N SER A 184 -7.82 7.82 -2.65
CA SER A 184 -6.86 8.02 -3.74
C SER A 184 -7.51 7.77 -5.10
N GLU A 185 -6.74 7.97 -6.17
CA GLU A 185 -7.17 7.60 -7.53
C GLU A 185 -7.27 6.06 -7.65
N PRO A 186 -8.38 5.51 -8.18
CA PRO A 186 -8.54 4.07 -8.35
C PRO A 186 -7.45 3.45 -9.22
N GLY A 187 -6.92 2.29 -8.83
CA GLY A 187 -5.88 1.57 -9.56
C GLY A 187 -4.49 2.19 -9.49
N LEU A 188 -4.29 3.26 -8.70
CA LEU A 188 -2.98 3.90 -8.52
C LEU A 188 -2.01 3.00 -7.76
N ASP A 189 -2.50 2.35 -6.72
CA ASP A 189 -1.69 1.51 -5.82
C ASP A 189 -1.83 0.03 -6.20
N PRO A 190 -0.73 -0.74 -6.21
CA PRO A 190 -0.81 -2.19 -6.43
C PRO A 190 -1.53 -2.86 -5.26
N ILE A 191 -2.28 -3.93 -5.56
CA ILE A 191 -2.91 -4.78 -4.54
C ILE A 191 -1.79 -5.44 -3.71
N PRO A 192 -1.83 -5.38 -2.37
CA PRO A 192 -0.81 -6.00 -1.53
C PRO A 192 -0.85 -7.53 -1.67
N SER A 193 0.28 -8.17 -1.36
CA SER A 193 0.33 -9.64 -1.26
C SER A 193 -0.60 -10.09 -0.12
N PRO A 194 -1.52 -11.03 -0.37
CA PRO A 194 -2.53 -11.44 0.62
C PRO A 194 -1.89 -11.98 1.90
N TYR A 195 -2.44 -11.61 3.05
CA TYR A 195 -2.10 -12.15 4.36
C TYR A 195 -3.22 -13.07 4.86
N TYR A 196 -3.01 -14.36 4.66
CA TYR A 196 -3.93 -15.39 5.12
C TYR A 196 -3.91 -15.51 6.65
N LEU A 197 -5.06 -15.86 7.22
CA LEU A 197 -5.20 -16.21 8.62
C LEU A 197 -4.14 -17.27 9.01
N PRO A 198 -3.26 -16.99 10.00
CA PRO A 198 -2.27 -17.96 10.42
C PRO A 198 -2.91 -19.23 10.98
N GLU A 199 -2.43 -20.40 10.54
CA GLU A 199 -2.91 -21.69 11.04
C GLU A 199 -2.53 -21.90 12.52
N VAL A 200 -1.35 -21.41 12.91
CA VAL A 200 -0.81 -21.53 14.26
C VAL A 200 -0.72 -20.15 14.90
N ASP A 201 -1.19 -20.01 16.14
CA ASP A 201 -0.99 -18.79 16.92
C ASP A 201 0.45 -18.76 17.46
N ARG A 202 1.31 -17.96 16.83
CA ARG A 202 2.70 -17.73 17.24
C ARG A 202 2.80 -16.43 18.03
N ILE A 203 3.53 -16.43 19.15
CA ILE A 203 3.72 -15.20 19.93
C ILE A 203 4.62 -14.21 19.17
N ASP A 204 5.64 -14.73 18.50
CA ASP A 204 6.61 -14.04 17.65
C ASP A 204 6.14 -13.91 16.18
N GLN A 205 4.82 -13.94 15.93
CA GLN A 205 4.25 -13.94 14.58
C GLN A 205 4.74 -12.76 13.72
N PHE A 206 4.91 -11.58 14.33
CA PHE A 206 5.37 -10.39 13.64
C PHE A 206 6.84 -10.53 13.20
N ASP A 207 7.74 -10.84 14.12
CA ASP A 207 9.17 -11.03 13.84
C ASP A 207 9.38 -12.14 12.81
N TRP A 208 8.70 -13.28 13.00
CA TRP A 208 8.74 -14.39 12.05
C TRP A 208 8.29 -13.97 10.65
N GLN A 209 7.21 -13.19 10.52
CA GLN A 209 6.72 -12.72 9.23
C GLN A 209 7.71 -11.75 8.57
N MET A 210 8.29 -10.81 9.34
CA MET A 210 9.29 -9.88 8.82
C MET A 210 10.54 -10.62 8.32
N GLU A 211 10.97 -11.71 8.99
CA GLU A 211 12.04 -12.56 8.50
C GLU A 211 11.68 -13.29 7.19
N GLN A 212 10.45 -13.81 7.06
CA GLN A 212 10.01 -14.43 5.81
C GLN A 212 9.99 -13.42 4.66
N ASP A 213 9.51 -12.20 4.93
CA ASP A 213 9.43 -11.13 3.94
C ASP A 213 10.81 -10.69 3.49
N LYS A 214 11.75 -10.57 4.43
CA LYS A 214 13.15 -10.27 4.12
C LYS A 214 13.77 -11.37 3.24
N LYS A 215 13.58 -12.64 3.58
CA LYS A 215 14.06 -13.78 2.77
C LYS A 215 13.44 -13.83 1.38
N ALA A 216 12.16 -13.47 1.26
CA ALA A 216 11.47 -13.40 -0.03
C ALA A 216 11.93 -12.21 -0.89
N ALA A 217 12.38 -11.12 -0.27
CA ALA A 217 12.89 -9.93 -0.95
C ALA A 217 14.36 -10.06 -1.37
N GLU A 218 15.13 -10.99 -0.77
CA GLU A 218 16.50 -11.26 -1.21
C GLU A 218 16.48 -11.79 -2.65
N PRO A 219 17.13 -11.10 -3.61
CA PRO A 219 17.18 -11.57 -4.98
C PRO A 219 17.81 -12.96 -4.97
N ALA A 220 17.13 -13.94 -5.57
CA ALA A 220 17.68 -15.28 -5.74
C ALA A 220 19.08 -15.11 -6.33
N THR A 221 20.11 -15.39 -5.53
CA THR A 221 21.49 -15.24 -5.99
C THR A 221 21.57 -16.04 -7.27
N PRO A 222 21.87 -15.40 -8.42
CA PRO A 222 21.85 -16.10 -9.69
C PRO A 222 22.74 -17.33 -9.50
N ALA A 223 22.12 -18.51 -9.56
CA ALA A 223 22.83 -19.76 -9.41
C ALA A 223 24.01 -19.67 -10.38
N ALA A 224 25.23 -19.64 -9.83
CA ALA A 224 26.44 -19.40 -10.61
C ALA A 224 26.33 -20.28 -11.85
N THR A 225 26.16 -19.63 -13.01
CA THR A 225 26.07 -20.33 -14.30
C THR A 225 27.26 -21.29 -14.29
N PRO A 226 27.05 -22.61 -14.42
CA PRO A 226 28.17 -23.54 -14.43
C PRO A 226 29.11 -23.06 -15.53
N GLU A 227 30.26 -22.56 -15.10
CA GLU A 227 31.31 -22.04 -15.93
C GLU A 227 31.58 -23.12 -16.96
N SER A 228 31.20 -22.84 -18.21
CA SER A 228 31.33 -23.76 -19.32
C SER A 228 32.73 -24.35 -19.26
N ALA A 229 32.79 -25.66 -18.99
CA ALA A 229 34.03 -26.41 -19.03
C ALA A 229 34.74 -26.06 -20.35
N PRO A 230 36.05 -25.77 -20.33
CA PRO A 230 36.76 -25.38 -21.54
C PRO A 230 36.55 -26.47 -22.59
N ALA A 231 35.94 -26.08 -23.71
CA ALA A 231 35.77 -26.92 -24.87
C ALA A 231 37.13 -27.53 -25.21
N SER A 232 37.23 -28.86 -25.14
CA SER A 232 38.39 -29.59 -25.65
C SER A 232 38.54 -29.22 -27.12
N THR A 233 39.62 -28.50 -27.42
CA THR A 233 40.05 -28.19 -28.78
C THR A 233 40.39 -29.50 -29.47
N GLU A 234 39.48 -29.97 -30.32
CA GLU A 234 39.74 -31.04 -31.26
C GLU A 234 40.71 -30.50 -32.34
N PRO A 235 41.84 -31.17 -32.61
CA PRO A 235 42.82 -30.68 -33.57
C PRO A 235 42.29 -30.77 -35.01
N THR A 236 42.17 -29.61 -35.66
CA THR A 236 41.86 -29.47 -37.09
C THR A 236 42.82 -30.31 -37.96
N PRO A 237 42.31 -31.20 -38.83
CA PRO A 237 43.14 -31.89 -39.81
C PRO A 237 43.66 -30.91 -40.86
N ALA A 238 44.96 -30.98 -41.13
CA ALA A 238 45.64 -30.19 -42.15
C ALA A 238 45.03 -30.44 -43.55
N GLN A 239 44.53 -29.39 -44.20
CA GLN A 239 44.20 -29.45 -45.63
C GLN A 239 45.49 -29.43 -46.46
N PRO A 240 45.61 -30.32 -47.46
CA PRO A 240 46.72 -30.31 -48.41
C PRO A 240 46.59 -29.13 -49.38
N SER A 241 47.73 -28.47 -49.58
CA SER A 241 47.99 -27.39 -50.52
C SER A 241 47.72 -27.84 -51.96
N THR A 242 46.84 -27.15 -52.68
CA THR A 242 46.75 -27.28 -54.14
C THR A 242 47.48 -26.11 -54.78
N GLU A 243 48.58 -26.44 -55.43
CA GLU A 243 49.42 -25.60 -56.30
C GLU A 243 48.63 -24.96 -57.47
N ASP A 244 49.07 -23.74 -57.78
CA ASP A 244 49.29 -23.16 -59.12
C ASP A 244 48.48 -23.67 -60.33
N GLU A 245 47.70 -22.78 -60.95
CA GLU A 245 47.80 -22.60 -62.41
C GLU A 245 47.38 -21.19 -62.90
N LYS A 246 48.42 -20.38 -63.12
CA LYS A 246 48.68 -19.35 -64.16
C LYS A 246 47.54 -18.74 -65.02
N PRO A 247 47.57 -17.40 -65.26
CA PRO A 247 46.74 -16.73 -66.26
C PRO A 247 47.40 -16.73 -67.65
N GLY A 248 46.60 -16.93 -68.70
CA GLY A 248 47.03 -16.87 -70.09
C GLY A 248 45.98 -16.24 -71.00
N SER A 249 46.27 -14.99 -71.38
CA SER A 249 45.88 -14.23 -72.59
C SER A 249 44.41 -14.05 -72.98
#